data_AF-A0A1I6MJ96-F1
#
_entry.id   AF-A0A1I6MJ96-F1
#
_cell.length_a   1.000
_cell.length_b   1.000
_cell.length_c   1.000
_cell.angle_alpha   90.00
_cell.angle_beta   90.00
_cell.angle_gamma   90.00
#
_symmetry.space_group_name_H-M   'P 1'
#
loop_
_entity.id
_entity.type
_entity.pdbx_description
1 polymer ?
#
loop_
_entity_poly.entity_id
_entity_poly.type
_entity_poly.pdbx_seq_one_letter_code
_entity_poly.pdbx_strand_id
1 'polypeptide(L)' 'MSISAVEVHFDDDLMWVSLQDGRQLGVPLAWFPRLMAATAEERTAVEISPFGLHWETLDEDISVPALLAGEPVLAAE' A
#
# COMPACT_ATOMS: atom_id res chain seq x y z
N MET A 1 5.89 9.60 16.77
CA MET A 1 5.55 10.13 15.43
C MET A 1 5.13 8.94 14.57
N SER A 2 3.87 8.89 14.15
CA SER A 2 3.42 7.89 13.18
C SER A 2 3.93 8.31 11.80
N ILE A 3 4.65 7.42 11.12
CA ILE A 3 5.12 7.68 9.77
C ILE A 3 3.98 7.32 8.81
N SER A 4 3.45 8.34 8.16
CA SER A 4 2.39 8.21 7.15
C SER A 4 2.96 8.16 5.74
N ALA A 5 2.29 7.43 4.87
CA ALA A 5 2.51 7.48 3.43
C ALA A 5 2.06 8.84 2.88
N VAL A 6 2.78 9.33 1.87
CA VAL A 6 2.48 10.58 1.16
C VAL A 6 2.16 10.33 -0.31
N GLU A 7 2.69 9.25 -0.88
CA GLU A 7 2.46 8.86 -2.26
C GLU A 7 2.62 7.35 -2.38
N VAL A 8 1.86 6.73 -3.28
CA VAL A 8 2.05 5.34 -3.66
C VAL A 8 2.07 5.23 -5.17
N HIS A 9 2.96 4.39 -5.70
CA HIS A 9 3.01 4.07 -7.11
C HIS A 9 3.25 2.58 -7.32
N PHE A 10 2.95 2.12 -8.52
CA PHE A 10 2.95 0.71 -8.87
C PHE A 10 3.78 0.49 -10.13
N ASP A 11 4.67 -0.50 -10.06
CA ASP A 11 5.32 -1.12 -11.20
C ASP A 11 4.62 -2.44 -11.57
N ASP A 12 5.18 -3.17 -12.53
CA ASP A 12 4.67 -4.48 -12.97
C ASP A 12 4.53 -5.47 -11.79
N ASP A 13 5.53 -5.51 -10.90
CA ASP A 13 5.64 -6.49 -9.82
C ASP A 13 5.69 -5.88 -8.40
N LEU A 14 5.91 -4.57 -8.27
CA LEU A 14 6.21 -3.92 -7.00
C LEU A 14 5.28 -2.73 -6.75
N MET A 15 4.86 -2.58 -5.50
CA MET A 15 4.23 -1.39 -4.95
C MET A 15 5.28 -0.58 -4.22
N TRP A 16 5.35 0.71 -4.50
CA TRP A 16 6.26 1.64 -3.86
C TRP A 16 5.49 2.65 -3.05
N VAL A 17 5.83 2.74 -1.76
CA VAL A 17 5.20 3.65 -0.80
C VAL A 17 6.22 4.71 -0.40
N SER A 18 5.99 5.96 -0.78
CA SER A 18 6.76 7.11 -0.32
C SER A 18 6.24 7.56 1.05
N LEU A 19 7.13 7.75 2.01
CA LEU A 19 6.83 8.16 3.37
C LEU A 19 7.20 9.62 3.59
N GLN A 20 6.52 10.27 4.54
CA GLN A 20 6.74 11.69 4.85
C GLN A 20 8.18 12.02 5.31
N ASP A 21 8.94 11.02 5.76
CA ASP A 21 10.32 11.16 6.20
C ASP A 21 11.34 11.01 5.06
N GLY A 22 10.86 10.87 3.82
CA GLY A 22 11.67 10.74 2.62
C GLY A 22 12.11 9.30 2.29
N ARG A 23 11.72 8.31 3.09
CA ARG A 23 11.95 6.90 2.77
C ARG A 23 10.95 6.41 1.73
N GLN A 24 11.37 5.40 0.96
CA GLN A 24 10.50 4.63 0.07
C GLN A 24 10.51 3.16 0.49
N LEU A 25 9.33 2.55 0.53
CA LEU A 25 9.13 1.12 0.79
C LEU A 25 8.74 0.42 -0.51
N GLY A 26 9.53 -0.55 -0.94
CA GLY A 26 9.19 -1.44 -2.05
C GLY A 26 8.59 -2.74 -1.52
N VAL A 27 7.36 -3.07 -1.94
CA VAL A 27 6.60 -4.23 -1.49
C VAL A 27 6.15 -5.05 -2.70
N PRO A 28 6.41 -6.36 -2.76
CA PRO A 28 5.94 -7.20 -3.88
C PRO A 28 4.42 -7.23 -3.98
N LEU A 29 3.88 -6.95 -5.17
CA LEU A 29 2.46 -7.12 -5.46
C LEU A 29 2.00 -8.57 -5.26
N ALA A 30 2.91 -9.53 -5.38
CA ALA A 30 2.67 -10.95 -5.10
C ALA A 30 2.18 -11.21 -3.67
N TRP A 31 2.40 -10.29 -2.71
CA TRP A 31 1.87 -10.39 -1.35
C TRP A 31 0.37 -10.06 -1.28
N PHE A 32 -0.14 -9.32 -2.26
CA PHE A 32 -1.52 -8.85 -2.33
C PHE A 32 -2.16 -9.36 -3.62
N PRO A 33 -2.68 -10.59 -3.64
CA PRO A 33 -3.22 -11.20 -4.86
C PRO A 33 -4.37 -10.38 -5.49
N ARG A 34 -5.13 -9.61 -4.70
CA ARG A 34 -6.17 -8.70 -5.21
C ARG A 34 -5.55 -7.54 -5.99
N LEU A 35 -4.55 -6.86 -5.44
CA LEU A 35 -3.81 -5.81 -6.16
C LEU A 35 -3.07 -6.37 -7.39
N MET A 36 -2.50 -7.57 -7.29
CA MET A 36 -1.85 -8.23 -8.42
C MET A 36 -2.84 -8.52 -9.57
N ALA A 37 -4.09 -8.89 -9.24
CA ALA A 37 -5.14 -9.11 -10.24
C ALA A 37 -5.82 -7.82 -10.73
N ALA A 38 -5.68 -6.72 -10.00
CA ALA A 38 -6.29 -5.43 -10.31
C ALA A 38 -5.66 -4.76 -11.55
N THR A 39 -6.47 -3.98 -12.25
CA THR A 39 -6.02 -3.13 -13.36
C THR A 39 -5.19 -1.94 -12.86
N ALA A 40 -4.41 -1.31 -13.74
CA ALA A 40 -3.64 -0.12 -13.37
C ALA A 40 -4.53 1.01 -12.83
N GLU A 41 -5.72 1.19 -13.41
CA GLU A 41 -6.69 2.20 -12.96
C GLU A 41 -7.15 1.92 -11.51
N GLU A 42 -7.53 0.66 -11.22
CA GLU A 42 -7.93 0.25 -9.86
C GLU A 42 -6.78 0.36 -8.85
N ARG A 43 -5.55 0.00 -9.23
CA ARG A 43 -4.38 0.17 -8.36
C ARG A 43 -4.11 1.64 -8.04
N THR A 44 -4.31 2.53 -9.01
CA THR A 44 -4.15 3.97 -8.80
C THR A 44 -5.30 4.62 -8.02
N ALA A 45 -6.45 3.95 -7.91
CA ALA A 45 -7.60 4.37 -7.10
C ALA A 45 -7.40 4.07 -5.60
N VAL A 46 -6.21 4.39 -5.10
CA VAL A 46 -5.82 4.23 -3.69
C VAL A 46 -6.14 5.50 -2.90
N GLU A 47 -6.73 5.30 -1.73
CA GLU A 47 -6.89 6.34 -0.73
C GLU A 47 -5.77 6.24 0.31
N ILE A 48 -4.91 7.27 0.35
CA ILE A 48 -3.80 7.33 1.30
C ILE A 48 -4.30 7.96 2.60
N SER A 49 -4.28 7.15 3.66
CA SER A 49 -4.64 7.55 5.01
C SER A 49 -3.39 7.68 5.90
N PRO A 50 -3.45 8.45 7.00
CA PRO A 50 -2.31 8.60 7.91
C PRO A 50 -1.83 7.28 8.55
N PHE A 51 -2.66 6.24 8.52
CA PHE A 51 -2.38 4.92 9.10
C PHE A 51 -2.25 3.80 8.06
N GLY A 52 -2.58 4.02 6.78
CA GLY A 52 -2.74 2.95 5.81
C GLY A 52 -3.06 3.40 4.39
N LEU A 53 -3.21 2.42 3.51
CA LEU A 53 -3.64 2.55 2.13
C LEU A 53 -4.94 1.76 1.98
N HIS A 54 -5.97 2.37 1.41
CA HIS A 54 -7.27 1.75 1.22
C HIS A 54 -7.65 1.75 -0.26
N TRP A 55 -8.19 0.65 -0.75
CA TRP A 55 -8.79 0.55 -2.09
C TRP A 55 -10.26 0.22 -1.96
N GLU A 56 -11.13 1.21 -2.19
CA GLU A 56 -12.59 1.00 -2.14
C GLU A 56 -13.06 -0.03 -3.17
N THR A 57 -12.45 -0.03 -4.36
CA THR A 57 -12.90 -0.86 -5.49
C THR A 57 -12.46 -2.31 -5.32
N LEU A 58 -11.31 -2.51 -4.67
CA LEU A 58 -10.70 -3.83 -4.46
C LEU A 58 -11.04 -4.41 -3.09
N ASP A 59 -11.68 -3.62 -2.22
CA ASP A 59 -11.99 -3.98 -0.84
C ASP A 59 -10.70 -4.39 -0.10
N GLU A 60 -9.61 -3.65 -0.33
CA GLU A 60 -8.26 -4.01 0.13
C GLU A 60 -7.68 -2.91 1.01
N ASP A 61 -7.16 -3.31 2.16
CA ASP A 61 -6.63 -2.40 3.19
C ASP A 61 -5.24 -2.81 3.62
N ILE A 62 -4.28 -1.92 3.42
CA ILE A 62 -2.86 -2.15 3.73
C ILE A 62 -2.40 -1.18 4.82
N SER A 63 -1.92 -1.74 5.93
CA SER A 63 -1.33 -0.95 7.01
C SER A 63 0.12 -0.57 6.73
N VAL A 64 0.39 0.73 6.53
CA VAL A 64 1.76 1.29 6.45
C VAL A 64 2.64 0.93 7.67
N PRO A 65 2.17 1.02 8.94
CA PRO A 65 3.00 0.63 10.08
C PRO A 65 3.31 -0.87 10.11
N ALA A 66 2.42 -1.71 9.58
CA ALA A 66 2.63 -3.15 9.48
C ALA A 66 3.69 -3.49 8.41
N LEU A 67 3.61 -2.82 7.25
CA LEU A 67 4.66 -2.88 6.22
C LEU A 67 6.03 -2.46 6.78
N LEU A 68 6.07 -1.39 7.59
CA LEU A 68 7.29 -0.93 8.26
C LEU A 68 7.84 -1.92 9.30
N ALA A 69 6.97 -2.72 9.92
CA ALA A 69 7.37 -3.77 10.84
C ALA A 69 7.90 -5.03 10.13
N GLY A 70 7.76 -5.12 8.80
CA GLY A 70 8.11 -6.30 8.01
C GLY A 70 7.06 -7.41 8.09
N GLU A 71 5.88 -7.12 8.63
CA GLU A 71 4.74 -8.03 8.72
C GLU A 71 3.61 -7.44 7.88
N PRO A 72 3.53 -7.73 6.57
CA PRO A 72 2.42 -7.29 5.73
C PRO A 72 1.13 -7.96 6.19
N VAL A 73 0.46 -7.37 7.18
CA VAL A 73 -0.89 -7.78 7.57
C VAL A 73 -1.90 -6.92 6.83
N LEU A 74 -2.95 -7.58 6.34
CA LEU A 74 -4.18 -6.91 5.95
C LEU A 74 -4.64 -6.11 7.17
N ALA A 75 -4.97 -4.83 6.98
CA ALA A 75 -5.52 -4.06 8.09
C ALA A 75 -6.81 -4.77 8.52
N ALA A 76 -6.86 -5.26 9.76
CA ALA A 76 -8.09 -5.83 10.28
C ALA A 76 -9.11 -4.69 10.43
N GLU A 77 -10.30 -4.90 9.87
CA GLU A 77 -11.48 -4.02 9.91
C GLU A 77 -11.80 -3.47 11.31
#